data_AF-Q47A80-F1
#
_entry.id   AF-Q47A80-F1
#
_cell.length_a   1.000
_cell.length_b   1.000
_cell.length_c   1.000
_cell.angle_alpha   90.00
_cell.angle_beta   90.00
_cell.angle_gamma   90.00
#
_symmetry.space_group_name_H-M   'P 1'
#
loop_
_entity.id
_entity.type
_entity.pdbx_description
1 polymer ?
#
loop_
_entity_poly.entity_id
_entity_poly.type
_entity_poly.pdbx_seq_one_letter_code
_entity_poly.pdbx_strand_id
1 'polypeptide(L)'
;MTAPRKKSDRLSWFKMDAGAFLADTTGLPAAHVGIYARLLNLYWALGGMLPDSPAILKRKINVSTSEEEQILEKVLEEFFPESRNEWLDNQLEEVDAKSRAQSEKAKGRWAPKQQKGTVATPSLSSDPDSADF
;
A
#
# COMPACT_ATOMS: atom_id res chain seq x y z
N MET A 1 -20.19 -1.81 20.67
CA MET A 1 -20.44 -2.06 19.23
C MET A 1 -19.35 -1.35 18.44
N THR A 2 -18.40 -2.10 17.86
CA THR A 2 -17.28 -1.51 17.09
C THR A 2 -17.67 -1.44 15.63
N ALA A 3 -17.58 -0.27 15.01
CA ALA A 3 -17.95 -0.05 13.61
C ALA A 3 -17.15 -0.98 12.67
N PRO A 4 -17.75 -1.48 11.57
CA PRO A 4 -17.04 -2.31 10.61
C PRO A 4 -15.95 -1.49 9.91
N ARG A 5 -14.72 -2.00 9.94
CA ARG A 5 -13.56 -1.39 9.27
C ARG A 5 -13.81 -1.26 7.77
N LYS A 6 -13.63 -0.05 7.21
CA LYS A 6 -13.79 0.22 5.77
C LYS A 6 -12.70 -0.48 4.95
N LYS A 7 -12.91 -0.73 3.65
CA LYS A 7 -11.84 -1.29 2.78
C LYS A 7 -10.61 -0.40 2.68
N SER A 8 -10.76 0.91 2.90
CA SER A 8 -9.66 1.89 3.06
C SER A 8 -8.92 1.77 4.40
N ASP A 9 -9.42 0.95 5.32
CA ASP A 9 -8.86 0.62 6.63
C ASP A 9 -8.06 -0.71 6.59
N ARG A 10 -7.96 -1.31 5.38
CA ARG A 10 -7.05 -2.42 5.13
C ARG A 10 -5.66 -1.82 4.99
N LEU A 11 -4.75 -2.32 5.82
CA LEU A 11 -3.34 -1.94 5.89
C LEU A 11 -2.81 -1.49 4.54
N SER A 12 -2.20 -0.30 4.50
CA SER A 12 -1.37 0.13 3.38
C SER A 12 -0.49 -1.04 2.96
N TRP A 13 -0.61 -1.45 1.70
CA TRP A 13 0.30 -2.42 1.12
C TRP A 13 1.69 -1.78 1.09
N PHE A 14 2.52 -2.12 2.06
CA PHE A 14 3.88 -1.62 2.13
C PHE A 14 4.82 -2.60 1.46
N LYS A 15 5.69 -2.09 0.60
CA LYS A 15 6.73 -2.87 -0.06
C LYS A 15 7.88 -2.99 0.94
N MET A 16 7.91 -4.09 1.70
CA MET A 16 9.04 -4.41 2.55
C MET A 16 10.12 -5.11 1.71
N ASP A 17 11.33 -4.56 1.66
CA ASP A 17 12.47 -5.32 1.18
C ASP A 17 12.93 -6.27 2.29
N ALA A 18 12.62 -7.55 2.13
CA ALA A 18 12.99 -8.57 3.09
C ALA A 18 14.51 -8.71 3.23
N GLY A 19 15.29 -8.40 2.18
CA GLY A 19 16.75 -8.47 2.22
C GLY A 19 17.35 -7.37 3.07
N ALA A 20 16.91 -6.13 2.88
CA ALA A 20 17.30 -5.00 3.72
C ALA A 20 16.85 -5.20 5.17
N PHE A 21 15.59 -5.63 5.37
CA PHE A 21 15.08 -5.93 6.70
C PHE A 21 15.90 -7.01 7.42
N LEU A 22 16.29 -8.09 6.72
CA LEU A 22 17.16 -9.11 7.30
C LEU A 22 18.56 -8.57 7.58
N ALA A 23 19.14 -7.79 6.68
CA ALA A 23 20.46 -7.19 6.89
C ALA A 23 20.49 -6.31 8.15
N ASP A 24 19.48 -5.46 8.32
CA ASP A 24 19.32 -4.57 9.48
C ASP A 24 19.05 -5.33 10.78
N THR A 25 18.34 -6.45 10.71
CA THR A 25 17.95 -7.24 11.89
C THR A 25 18.91 -8.37 12.22
N THR A 26 19.93 -8.60 11.38
CA THR A 26 20.91 -9.66 11.59
C THR A 26 21.76 -9.35 12.81
N GLY A 27 21.68 -10.22 13.83
CA GLY A 27 22.42 -10.07 15.09
C GLY A 27 21.66 -9.30 16.17
N LEU A 28 20.47 -8.76 15.87
CA LEU A 28 19.63 -8.11 16.87
C LEU A 28 18.80 -9.14 17.67
N PRO A 29 18.55 -8.89 18.97
CA PRO A 29 17.62 -9.69 19.76
C PRO A 29 16.20 -9.64 19.19
N ALA A 30 15.43 -10.72 19.36
CA ALA A 30 14.05 -10.80 18.86
C ALA A 30 13.15 -9.63 19.33
N ALA A 31 13.39 -9.10 20.54
CA ALA A 31 12.68 -7.94 21.06
C ALA A 31 12.97 -6.65 20.25
N HIS A 32 14.23 -6.44 19.85
CA HIS A 32 14.62 -5.31 19.00
C HIS A 32 13.97 -5.43 17.62
N VAL A 33 14.01 -6.62 17.04
CA VAL A 33 13.38 -6.90 15.74
C VAL A 33 11.87 -6.66 15.77
N GLY A 34 11.20 -7.05 16.86
CA GLY A 34 9.78 -6.81 17.05
C GLY A 34 9.42 -5.32 17.13
N ILE A 35 10.21 -4.54 17.86
CA ILE A 35 10.02 -3.08 17.96
C ILE A 35 10.31 -2.40 16.62
N TYR A 36 11.41 -2.76 15.96
CA TYR A 36 11.77 -2.26 14.62
C TYR A 36 10.67 -2.53 13.60
N ALA A 37 10.14 -3.75 13.55
CA ALA A 37 9.05 -4.11 12.66
C ALA A 37 7.77 -3.29 12.92
N ARG A 38 7.44 -3.01 14.20
CA ARG A 38 6.30 -2.15 14.55
C ARG A 38 6.52 -0.70 14.13
N LEU A 39 7.73 -0.18 14.31
CA LEU A 39 8.11 1.18 13.88
C LEU A 39 8.01 1.32 12.36
N LEU A 40 8.54 0.37 11.60
CA LEU A 40 8.36 0.28 10.15
C LEU A 40 6.87 0.36 9.77
N ASN A 41 6.04 -0.52 10.32
CA ASN A 41 4.60 -0.50 10.02
C ASN A 41 3.95 0.84 10.36
N LEU A 42 4.34 1.47 11.47
CA LEU A 42 3.83 2.78 11.86
C LEU A 42 4.30 3.89 10.90
N TYR A 43 5.56 3.87 10.49
CA TYR A 43 6.16 4.79 9.53
C TYR A 43 5.38 4.79 8.21
N TRP A 44 5.11 3.59 7.69
CA TRP A 44 4.34 3.37 6.47
C TRP A 44 2.88 3.75 6.64
N ALA A 45 2.27 3.48 7.80
CA ALA A 45 0.88 3.87 8.07
C ALA A 45 0.70 5.39 8.18
N LEU A 46 1.75 6.11 8.58
CA LEU A 46 1.74 7.58 8.70
C LEU A 46 2.23 8.29 7.44
N GLY A 47 2.81 7.56 6.48
CA GLY A 47 3.25 8.09 5.20
C GLY A 47 4.58 8.86 5.26
N GLY A 48 5.56 8.36 6.02
CA GLY A 48 6.93 8.90 5.98
C GLY A 48 7.32 9.79 7.15
N MET A 49 6.60 9.72 8.28
CA MET A 49 6.97 10.48 9.49
C MET A 49 6.52 9.76 10.75
N LEU A 50 7.42 9.60 11.71
CA LEU A 50 7.05 9.17 13.06
C LEU A 50 6.54 10.37 13.87
N PRO A 51 5.65 10.13 14.85
CA PRO A 51 5.25 11.18 15.79
C PRO A 51 6.43 11.58 16.69
N ASP A 52 6.71 12.88 16.78
CA ASP A 52 7.76 13.43 17.66
C ASP A 52 7.46 13.23 19.15
N SER A 53 6.20 12.91 19.49
CA SER A 53 5.82 12.67 20.88
C SER A 53 6.12 11.23 21.29
N PRO A 54 7.08 10.99 22.21
CA PRO A 54 7.43 9.64 22.65
C PRO A 54 6.25 8.93 23.34
N ALA A 55 5.38 9.67 24.01
CA ALA A 55 4.18 9.11 24.64
C ALA A 55 3.18 8.55 23.60
N ILE A 56 3.01 9.25 22.47
CA ILE A 56 2.15 8.78 21.37
C ILE A 56 2.79 7.57 20.70
N LEU A 57 4.11 7.63 20.48
CA LEU A 57 4.87 6.55 19.88
C LEU A 57 4.73 5.27 20.70
N LYS A 58 5.06 5.30 22.00
CA LYS A 58 4.93 4.18 22.94
C LYS A 58 3.55 3.54 22.91
N ARG A 59 2.49 4.36 22.92
CA ARG A 59 1.09 3.89 22.84
C ARG A 59 0.78 3.21 21.50
N LYS A 60 1.30 3.72 20.39
CA LYS A 60 1.06 3.19 19.03
C LYS A 60 1.75 1.85 18.82
N ILE A 61 2.98 1.70 19.30
CA ILE A 61 3.74 0.45 19.18
C ILE A 61 3.52 -0.51 20.35
N ASN A 62 2.68 -0.12 21.32
CA ASN A 62 2.33 -0.90 22.52
C ASN A 62 3.56 -1.34 23.31
N VAL A 63 4.46 -0.39 23.59
CA VAL A 63 5.59 -0.55 24.51
C VAL A 63 5.12 -0.18 25.91
N SER A 64 5.36 -1.07 26.87
CA SER A 64 4.79 -0.98 28.22
C SER A 64 5.80 -1.23 29.34
N THR A 65 6.96 -1.79 29.02
CA THR A 65 8.02 -2.09 30.00
C THR A 65 9.20 -1.14 29.82
N SER A 66 9.93 -0.87 30.92
CA SER A 66 11.12 -0.01 30.86
C SER A 66 12.23 -0.56 29.96
N GLU A 67 12.32 -1.89 29.80
CA GLU A 67 13.28 -2.52 28.90
C GLU A 67 12.92 -2.24 27.43
N GLU A 68 11.65 -2.41 27.05
CA GLU A 68 11.17 -2.10 25.71
C GLU A 68 11.34 -0.62 25.37
N GLU A 69 11.22 0.29 26.35
CA GLU A 69 11.47 1.72 26.15
C GLU A 69 12.94 2.00 25.81
N GLN A 70 13.89 1.35 26.50
CA GLN A 70 15.31 1.48 26.18
C GLN A 70 15.64 0.89 24.80
N ILE A 71 15.00 -0.22 24.44
CA ILE A 71 15.17 -0.82 23.12
C ILE A 71 14.61 0.11 22.04
N LEU A 72 13.44 0.72 22.28
CA LEU A 72 12.82 1.69 21.39
C LEU A 72 13.75 2.88 21.13
N GLU A 73 14.32 3.46 22.18
CA GLU A 73 15.26 4.59 22.06
C GLU A 73 16.48 4.22 21.21
N LYS A 74 17.09 3.05 21.47
CA LYS A 74 18.22 2.55 20.66
C LYS A 74 17.86 2.35 19.19
N VAL A 75 16.70 1.74 18.92
CA VAL A 75 16.23 1.49 17.54
C VAL A 75 15.90 2.80 16.83
N LEU A 76 15.35 3.79 17.53
CA LEU A 76 15.12 5.13 16.97
C LEU A 76 16.44 5.83 16.63
N GLU A 77 17.41 5.80 17.54
CA GLU A 77 18.71 6.42 17.33
C GLU A 77 19.49 5.78 16.17
N GLU A 78 19.40 4.45 16.03
CA GLU A 78 20.13 3.70 15.00
C GLU A 78 19.46 3.77 13.61
N PHE A 79 18.13 3.61 13.54
CA PHE A 79 17.41 3.44 12.26
C PHE A 79 16.55 4.63 11.85
N PHE A 80 16.22 5.54 12.78
CA PHE A 80 15.36 6.70 12.53
C PHE A 80 15.99 7.98 13.08
N PRO A 81 17.21 8.36 12.62
CA PRO A 81 17.77 9.65 12.99
C PRO A 81 16.78 10.76 12.61
N GLU A 82 16.48 11.64 13.56
CA GLU A 82 15.49 12.72 13.39
C GLU A 82 14.06 12.26 13.05
N SER A 83 13.65 11.06 13.49
CA SER A 83 12.30 10.50 13.25
C SER A 83 11.99 10.24 11.77
N ARG A 84 13.03 10.21 10.91
CA ARG A 84 12.93 9.90 9.48
C ARG A 84 13.93 8.83 9.07
N ASN A 85 13.60 8.16 7.98
CA ASN A 85 14.50 7.22 7.33
C ASN A 85 14.46 7.45 5.82
N GLU A 86 15.55 8.01 5.29
CA GLU A 86 15.66 8.40 3.88
C GLU A 86 15.45 7.22 2.93
N TRP A 87 15.87 6.00 3.33
CA TRP A 87 15.67 4.81 2.53
C TRP A 87 14.19 4.42 2.46
N LEU A 88 13.47 4.50 3.58
CA LEU A 88 12.02 4.27 3.60
C LEU A 88 11.25 5.35 2.84
N ASP A 89 11.69 6.60 2.88
CA ASP A 89 11.09 7.69 2.11
C ASP A 89 11.20 7.45 0.60
N ASN A 90 12.39 7.04 0.13
CA ASN A 90 12.60 6.68 -1.28
C ASN A 90 11.71 5.50 -1.71
N GLN A 91 11.54 4.50 -0.83
CA GLN A 91 10.65 3.38 -1.10
C GLN A 91 9.17 3.79 -1.15
N LEU A 92 8.75 4.70 -0.26
CA LEU A 92 7.40 5.23 -0.24
C LEU A 92 7.09 6.01 -1.52
N GLU A 93 8.02 6.84 -1.97
CA GLU A 93 7.89 7.59 -3.22
C GLU A 93 7.81 6.67 -4.44
N GLU A 94 8.63 5.61 -4.50
CA GLU A 94 8.55 4.60 -5.55
C GLU A 94 7.18 3.91 -5.61
N VAL A 95 6.64 3.54 -4.44
CA VAL A 95 5.34 2.85 -4.33
C VAL A 95 4.22 3.77 -4.77
N ASP A 96 4.26 5.04 -4.36
CA ASP A 96 3.30 6.05 -4.79
C ASP A 96 3.37 6.30 -6.30
N ALA A 97 4.56 6.41 -6.87
CA ALA A 97 4.76 6.57 -8.31
C ALA A 97 4.20 5.36 -9.09
N LYS A 98 4.47 4.14 -8.63
CA LYS A 98 3.94 2.90 -9.26
C LYS A 98 2.43 2.79 -9.12
N SER A 99 1.88 3.17 -7.97
CA SER A 99 0.43 3.19 -7.72
C SER A 99 -0.28 4.17 -8.66
N ARG A 100 0.27 5.38 -8.82
CA ARG A 100 -0.24 6.39 -9.78
C ARG A 100 -0.20 5.86 -11.21
N ALA A 101 0.94 5.31 -11.64
CA ALA A 101 1.08 4.75 -12.99
C ALA A 101 0.12 3.58 -13.26
N GLN A 102 -0.15 2.73 -12.26
CA GLN A 102 -1.14 1.65 -12.38
C GLN A 102 -2.57 2.19 -12.46
N SER A 103 -2.91 3.21 -11.65
CA SER A 103 -4.22 3.87 -11.68
C SER A 103 -4.50 4.50 -13.04
N GLU A 104 -3.50 5.18 -13.64
CA GLU A 104 -3.61 5.76 -14.98
C GLU A 104 -3.80 4.69 -16.06
N LYS A 105 -3.04 3.59 -16.01
CA LYS A 105 -3.22 2.45 -16.92
C LYS A 105 -4.59 1.77 -16.77
N ALA A 106 -5.11 1.71 -15.54
CA ALA A 106 -6.44 1.16 -15.28
C ALA A 106 -7.54 2.08 -15.84
N LYS A 107 -7.43 3.40 -15.64
CA LYS A 107 -8.36 4.38 -16.22
C LYS A 107 -8.37 4.34 -17.75
N GLY A 108 -7.20 4.17 -18.37
CA GLY A 108 -7.08 4.01 -19.83
C GLY A 108 -7.73 2.74 -20.38
N ARG A 109 -7.75 1.64 -19.61
CA ARG A 109 -8.41 0.38 -20.00
C ARG A 109 -9.93 0.42 -19.91
N TRP A 110 -10.49 1.31 -19.09
CA TRP A 110 -11.94 1.43 -18.86
C TRP A 110 -12.55 2.68 -19.51
N ALA A 111 -11.76 3.44 -20.30
CA ALA A 111 -12.32 4.50 -21.13
C ALA A 111 -13.37 3.90 -22.07
N PRO A 112 -14.63 4.38 -22.06
CA PRO A 112 -15.69 3.78 -22.85
C PRO A 112 -15.30 3.88 -24.32
N LYS A 113 -15.19 2.72 -24.95
CA LYS A 113 -15.06 2.58 -26.41
C LYS A 113 -16.26 3.28 -27.03
N GLN A 114 -16.10 4.54 -27.44
CA GLN A 114 -17.13 5.22 -28.21
C GLN A 114 -17.42 4.36 -29.44
N GLN A 115 -18.64 3.82 -29.47
CA GLN A 115 -19.15 3.01 -30.57
C GLN A 115 -19.11 3.87 -31.84
N LYS A 116 -18.13 3.59 -32.70
CA LYS A 116 -18.11 4.12 -34.06
C LYS A 116 -19.15 3.34 -34.87
N GLY A 117 -20.30 3.99 -35.07
CA GLY A 117 -21.14 3.96 -36.27
C GLY A 117 -21.42 2.61 -36.94
N THR A 118 -22.64 2.13 -36.73
CA THR A 118 -23.57 1.58 -37.75
C THR A 118 -22.99 1.29 -39.14
N VAL A 119 -22.88 0.01 -39.50
CA VAL A 119 -22.97 -0.44 -40.90
C VAL A 119 -24.12 -1.44 -41.00
N ALA A 120 -25.01 -1.14 -41.93
CA ALA A 120 -26.34 -1.70 -42.11
C ALA A 120 -26.35 -3.21 -42.39
N THR A 121 -27.35 -3.86 -41.81
CA THR A 121 -27.85 -5.20 -42.13
C THR A 121 -28.36 -5.24 -43.58
N PRO A 122 -27.97 -6.19 -44.44
CA PRO A 122 -28.76 -6.52 -45.61
C PRO A 122 -29.95 -7.39 -45.15
N SER A 123 -31.16 -6.86 -45.28
CA SER A 123 -32.42 -7.57 -45.11
C SER A 123 -32.55 -8.65 -46.19
N LEU A 124 -32.56 -9.92 -45.77
CA LEU A 124 -32.95 -11.04 -46.62
C LEU A 124 -34.48 -11.08 -46.65
N SER A 125 -35.09 -10.59 -47.73
CA SER A 125 -36.52 -10.76 -48.00
C SER A 125 -36.77 -12.19 -48.47
N SER A 126 -37.51 -12.96 -47.68
CA SER A 126 -38.10 -14.23 -48.13
C SER A 126 -39.58 -13.98 -48.42
N ASP A 127 -39.90 -13.75 -49.69
CA ASP A 127 -41.26 -13.84 -50.24
C ASP A 127 -41.61 -15.32 -50.44
N PRO A 128 -42.74 -15.83 -49.90
CA PRO A 128 -43.26 -17.13 -50.27
C PRO A 128 -44.62 -16.97 -50.97
N ASP A 129 -44.65 -16.80 -52.30
CA ASP A 129 -45.82 -17.22 -53.07
C ASP A 129 -45.60 -17.23 -54.59
N SER A 130 -46.30 -18.17 -55.25
CA SER A 130 -46.60 -18.27 -56.69
C SER A 130 -45.53 -18.80 -57.67
N ALA A 131 -45.67 -20.09 -57.99
CA ALA A 131 -45.53 -20.58 -59.36
C ALA A 131 -46.38 -21.85 -59.56
N ASP A 132 -47.61 -21.64 -60.06
CA ASP A 132 -48.35 -22.60 -60.90
C ASP A 132 -47.64 -22.69 -62.26
N PHE A 133 -47.30 -23.90 -62.72
CA PHE A 133 -47.33 -24.34 -64.12
C PHE A 133 -47.16 -25.87 -64.21
#